data_AF-A0A4Y2WEH4-F1
#
_entry.id   AF-A0A4Y2WEH4-F1
#
_cell.length_a   1.000
_cell.length_b   1.000
_cell.length_c   1.000
_cell.angle_alpha   90.00
_cell.angle_beta   90.00
_cell.angle_gamma   90.00
#
_symmetry.space_group_name_H-M   'P 1'
#
loop_
_entity.id
_entity.type
_entity.pdbx_description
1 polymer ?
#
loop_
_entity_poly.entity_id
_entity_poly.type
_entity_poly.pdbx_seq_one_letter_code
_entity_poly.pdbx_strand_id
1 'polypeptide(L)'
;EDNINYKAHSFIATAQEQAKHYATNHVVMTMGMDFHFRDAPKWFRNMDYLIEYVNSLQAVGMKVNMFYSTPTCYLHSLHESNKSWTKQQSDFFPYASGRHEYWTGYFTSRPALKYHARRANAFLQACKQLVALADVENADTLTLKKAVGVVQHHDGITGTEKQHVSDDYSKMLYQGYELCEVNMLLFYCFL
;
A
#
# COMPACT_ATOMS: atom_id res chain seq x y z
N GLU A 1 27.74 -7.45 -21.56
CA GLU A 1 28.35 -7.91 -20.29
C GLU A 1 29.25 -6.87 -19.62
N ASP A 2 29.59 -5.75 -20.28
CA ASP A 2 30.64 -4.82 -19.84
C ASP A 2 30.39 -3.97 -18.57
N ASN A 3 29.21 -4.03 -17.93
CA ASN A 3 28.93 -3.23 -16.74
C ASN A 3 28.46 -4.00 -15.50
N ILE A 4 28.33 -5.34 -15.58
CA ILE A 4 27.77 -6.14 -14.47
C ILE A 4 28.64 -6.01 -13.21
N ASN A 5 29.97 -6.00 -13.38
CA ASN A 5 30.92 -5.84 -12.28
C ASN A 5 30.70 -4.52 -11.53
N TYR A 6 30.65 -3.41 -12.26
CA TYR A 6 30.40 -2.08 -11.67
C TYR A 6 29.02 -2.00 -11.00
N LYS A 7 27.97 -2.54 -11.64
CA LYS A 7 26.61 -2.54 -11.10
C LYS A 7 26.50 -3.37 -9.83
N ALA A 8 27.15 -4.54 -9.78
CA ALA A 8 27.17 -5.40 -8.61
C ALA A 8 27.89 -4.75 -7.43
N HIS A 9 29.07 -4.14 -7.65
CA HIS A 9 29.79 -3.44 -6.59
C HIS A 9 29.00 -2.23 -6.08
N SER A 10 28.35 -1.47 -6.97
CA SER A 10 27.47 -0.38 -6.57
C SER A 10 26.27 -0.88 -5.75
N PHE A 11 25.66 -2.00 -6.13
CA PHE A 11 24.56 -2.59 -5.38
C PHE A 11 25.00 -3.07 -3.98
N ILE A 12 26.14 -3.76 -3.90
CA ILE A 12 26.72 -4.23 -2.63
C ILE A 12 27.02 -3.05 -1.71
N ALA A 13 27.62 -1.97 -2.24
CA ALA A 13 27.90 -0.77 -1.45
C ALA A 13 26.63 -0.15 -0.88
N THR A 14 25.56 -0.02 -1.68
CA THR A 14 24.25 0.46 -1.20
C THR A 14 23.65 -0.45 -0.14
N ALA A 15 23.69 -1.76 -0.34
CA ALA A 15 23.16 -2.73 0.62
C ALA A 15 23.94 -2.71 1.94
N GLN A 16 25.26 -2.56 1.90
CA GLN A 16 26.12 -2.42 3.06
C GLN A 16 25.89 -1.11 3.80
N GLU A 17 25.65 0.00 3.08
CA GLU A 17 25.29 1.27 3.71
C GLU A 17 23.94 1.16 4.43
N GLN A 18 22.93 0.60 3.76
CA GLN A 18 21.63 0.37 4.36
C GLN A 18 21.76 -0.54 5.60
N ALA A 19 22.56 -1.62 5.53
CA ALA A 19 22.76 -2.56 6.64
C ALA A 19 23.20 -1.90 7.96
N LYS A 20 23.93 -0.78 7.90
CA LYS A 20 24.39 -0.05 9.10
C LYS A 20 23.25 0.47 9.97
N HIS A 21 22.06 0.63 9.39
CA HIS A 21 20.86 1.12 10.08
C HIS A 21 19.92 0.01 10.55
N TYR A 22 20.27 -1.26 10.35
CA TYR A 22 19.45 -2.41 10.71
C TYR A 22 20.12 -3.26 11.78
N ALA A 23 19.30 -3.96 12.58
CA ALA A 23 19.79 -4.77 13.68
C ALA A 23 20.30 -6.16 13.23
N THR A 24 19.94 -6.66 12.06
CA THR A 24 20.27 -8.03 11.61
C THR A 24 21.14 -8.00 10.35
N ASN A 25 21.61 -9.18 9.93
CA ASN A 25 22.30 -9.40 8.66
C ASN A 25 21.34 -9.60 7.48
N HIS A 26 20.04 -9.33 7.65
CA HIS A 26 19.04 -9.37 6.59
C HIS A 26 18.68 -7.93 6.20
N VAL A 27 18.93 -7.56 4.94
CA VAL A 27 18.58 -6.26 4.38
C VAL A 27 17.51 -6.44 3.31
N VAL A 28 16.46 -5.61 3.38
CA VAL A 28 15.41 -5.58 2.37
C VAL A 28 15.74 -4.53 1.30
N MET A 29 15.74 -4.95 0.04
CA MET A 29 15.85 -4.05 -1.11
C MET A 29 14.52 -4.03 -1.86
N THR A 30 13.81 -2.90 -1.81
CA THR A 30 12.52 -2.74 -2.49
C THR A 30 12.74 -2.42 -3.97
N MET A 31 12.85 -3.47 -4.79
CA MET A 31 13.11 -3.36 -6.23
C MET A 31 11.83 -2.94 -6.98
N GLY A 32 11.56 -1.64 -7.05
CA GLY A 32 10.39 -1.08 -7.75
C GLY A 32 10.18 0.40 -7.43
N MET A 33 9.22 1.04 -8.12
CA MET A 33 8.70 2.40 -7.89
C MET A 33 7.28 2.48 -8.50
N ASP A 34 6.64 3.64 -8.42
CA ASP A 34 5.35 3.95 -9.03
C ASP A 34 5.23 3.41 -10.46
N PHE A 35 4.29 2.49 -10.66
CA PHE A 35 3.96 1.89 -11.95
C PHE A 35 5.14 1.21 -12.68
N HIS A 36 6.18 0.78 -11.96
CA HIS A 36 7.19 -0.14 -12.52
C HIS A 36 6.60 -1.53 -12.84
N PHE A 37 7.41 -2.39 -13.46
CA PHE A 37 7.03 -3.75 -13.90
C PHE A 37 5.95 -3.85 -14.99
N ARG A 38 5.61 -2.75 -15.68
CA ARG A 38 4.79 -2.82 -16.92
C ARG A 38 5.43 -3.71 -17.99
N ASP A 39 6.75 -3.69 -18.08
CA ASP A 39 7.57 -4.65 -18.83
C ASP A 39 8.41 -5.47 -17.82
N ALA A 40 7.74 -6.39 -17.13
CA ALA A 40 8.34 -7.20 -16.08
C ALA A 40 9.53 -8.06 -16.54
N PRO A 41 9.53 -8.71 -17.72
CA PRO A 41 10.66 -9.51 -18.17
C PRO A 41 11.99 -8.75 -18.20
N LYS A 42 11.97 -7.46 -18.57
CA LYS A 42 13.17 -6.62 -18.54
C LYS A 42 13.74 -6.47 -17.12
N TRP A 43 12.89 -6.35 -16.11
CA TRP A 43 13.31 -6.23 -14.70
C TRP A 43 13.89 -7.55 -14.20
N PHE A 44 13.15 -8.65 -14.36
CA PHE A 44 13.57 -9.97 -13.90
C PHE A 44 14.88 -10.41 -14.52
N ARG A 45 15.05 -10.26 -15.85
CA ARG A 45 16.32 -10.61 -16.52
C ARG A 45 17.53 -9.89 -15.93
N ASN A 46 17.41 -8.59 -15.61
CA ASN A 46 18.53 -7.84 -15.03
C ASN A 46 18.78 -8.21 -13.56
N MET A 47 17.71 -8.50 -12.80
CA MET A 47 17.84 -8.98 -11.42
C MET A 47 18.47 -10.37 -11.38
N ASP A 48 18.15 -11.26 -12.32
CA ASP A 48 18.75 -12.60 -12.43
C ASP A 48 20.27 -12.49 -12.66
N TYR A 49 20.70 -11.68 -13.64
CA TYR A 49 22.13 -11.43 -13.87
C TYR A 49 22.83 -10.83 -12.64
N LEU A 50 22.17 -9.91 -11.93
CA LEU A 50 22.72 -9.29 -10.74
C LEU A 50 22.85 -10.30 -9.58
N ILE A 51 21.82 -11.11 -9.35
CA ILE A 51 21.80 -12.16 -8.32
C ILE A 51 22.91 -13.18 -8.59
N GLU A 52 22.99 -13.70 -9.82
CA GLU A 52 23.98 -14.68 -10.22
C GLU A 52 25.41 -14.14 -10.02
N TYR A 53 25.67 -12.93 -10.53
CA TYR A 53 27.00 -12.33 -10.43
C TYR A 53 27.38 -12.01 -8.98
N VAL A 54 26.49 -11.38 -8.19
CA VAL A 54 26.77 -11.04 -6.78
C VAL A 54 27.04 -12.31 -5.97
N ASN A 55 26.26 -13.37 -6.17
CA ASN A 55 26.48 -14.63 -5.45
C ASN A 55 27.75 -15.34 -5.90
N SER A 56 28.16 -15.22 -7.16
CA SER A 56 29.44 -15.77 -7.64
C SER A 56 30.66 -15.16 -6.92
N LEU A 57 30.57 -13.90 -6.46
CA LEU A 57 31.64 -13.22 -5.74
C LEU A 57 31.90 -13.83 -4.34
N GLN A 58 31.03 -14.70 -3.85
CA GLN A 58 31.29 -15.47 -2.63
C GLN A 58 32.54 -16.35 -2.78
N ALA A 59 32.84 -16.84 -3.99
CA ALA A 59 34.05 -17.62 -4.29
C ALA A 59 35.35 -16.83 -4.06
N VAL A 60 35.30 -15.50 -4.14
CA VAL A 60 36.44 -14.60 -3.87
C VAL A 60 36.33 -13.92 -2.50
N GLY A 61 35.47 -14.43 -1.61
CA GLY A 61 35.37 -14.01 -0.20
C GLY A 61 34.32 -12.94 0.10
N MET A 62 33.49 -12.53 -0.86
CA MET A 62 32.40 -11.59 -0.60
C MET A 62 31.32 -12.24 0.29
N LYS A 63 30.98 -11.61 1.41
CA LYS A 63 29.99 -12.16 2.38
C LYS A 63 28.58 -11.61 2.14
N VAL A 64 28.12 -11.64 0.89
CA VAL A 64 26.79 -11.18 0.49
C VAL A 64 26.07 -12.31 -0.23
N ASN A 65 24.82 -12.58 0.17
CA ASN A 65 23.93 -13.49 -0.52
C ASN A 65 22.68 -12.72 -0.95
N MET A 66 22.43 -12.67 -2.25
CA MET A 66 21.32 -11.97 -2.88
C MET A 66 20.33 -12.99 -3.44
N PHE A 67 19.03 -12.77 -3.25
CA PHE A 67 17.99 -13.65 -3.76
C PHE A 67 16.64 -12.91 -3.82
N TYR A 68 15.70 -13.43 -4.62
CA TYR A 68 14.32 -12.94 -4.60
C TYR A 68 13.65 -13.27 -3.27
N SER A 69 12.89 -12.31 -2.74
CA SER A 69 12.19 -12.48 -1.49
C SER A 69 10.86 -11.72 -1.50
N THR A 70 10.09 -11.88 -0.44
CA THR A 70 8.85 -11.14 -0.17
C THR A 70 8.95 -10.47 1.19
N PRO A 71 8.14 -9.43 1.48
CA PRO A 71 8.09 -8.84 2.82
C PRO A 71 7.84 -9.88 3.92
N THR A 72 6.99 -10.89 3.65
CA THR A 72 6.71 -11.99 4.58
C THR A 72 7.96 -12.84 4.86
N CYS A 73 8.68 -13.26 3.81
CA CYS A 73 9.93 -14.02 3.96
C CYS A 73 10.99 -13.21 4.73
N TYR A 74 11.09 -11.91 4.45
CA TYR A 74 12.00 -11.03 5.19
C TYR A 74 11.66 -10.96 6.68
N LEU A 75 10.40 -10.71 7.02
CA LEU A 75 9.94 -10.68 8.42
C LEU A 75 10.13 -12.03 9.13
N HIS A 76 9.97 -13.15 8.41
CA HIS A 76 10.28 -14.47 8.94
C HIS A 76 11.76 -14.60 9.34
N SER A 77 12.69 -14.21 8.46
CA SER A 77 14.12 -14.22 8.78
C SER A 77 14.47 -13.28 9.94
N LEU A 78 13.78 -12.15 10.08
CA LEU A 78 13.93 -11.28 11.25
C LEU A 78 13.45 -11.96 12.53
N HIS A 79 12.33 -12.68 12.48
CA HIS A 79 11.83 -13.44 13.62
C HIS A 79 12.80 -14.55 14.04
N GLU A 80 13.32 -15.32 13.08
CA GLU A 80 14.30 -16.40 13.31
C GLU A 80 15.64 -15.90 13.88
N SER A 81 15.96 -14.61 13.69
CA SER A 81 17.17 -14.02 14.27
C SER A 81 17.16 -13.94 15.80
N ASN A 82 16.02 -14.25 16.45
CA ASN A 82 15.86 -14.26 17.92
C ASN A 82 16.35 -12.97 18.61
N LYS A 83 16.21 -11.82 17.91
CA LYS A 83 16.55 -10.51 18.46
C LYS A 83 15.40 -9.94 19.30
N SER A 84 15.78 -9.18 20.33
CA SER A 84 14.87 -8.26 21.01
C SER A 84 14.79 -6.94 20.25
N TRP A 85 13.59 -6.35 20.24
CA TRP A 85 13.29 -5.12 19.49
C TRP A 85 12.83 -4.03 20.44
N THR A 86 13.17 -2.78 20.11
CA THR A 86 12.68 -1.61 20.85
C THR A 86 11.18 -1.43 20.62
N LYS A 87 10.43 -1.18 21.70
CA LYS A 87 9.00 -0.89 21.62
C LYS A 87 8.77 0.59 21.28
N GLN A 88 8.04 0.87 20.21
CA GLN A 88 7.50 2.20 19.91
C GLN A 88 6.00 2.22 20.20
N GLN A 89 5.50 3.27 20.85
CA GLN A 89 4.10 3.39 21.27
C GLN A 89 3.37 4.61 20.69
N SER A 90 4.11 5.56 20.11
CA SER A 90 3.54 6.77 19.51
C SER A 90 3.16 6.54 18.04
N ASP A 91 2.49 7.53 17.44
CA ASP A 91 2.30 7.59 16.00
C ASP A 91 3.52 8.21 15.29
N PHE A 92 3.39 8.46 14.00
CA PHE A 92 4.39 9.13 13.17
C PHE A 92 3.83 10.43 12.55
N PHE A 93 2.92 11.12 13.24
CA PHE A 93 2.37 12.39 12.79
C PHE A 93 2.95 13.60 13.56
N PRO A 94 3.07 14.77 12.90
CA PRO A 94 2.93 14.99 11.45
C PRO A 94 4.17 14.54 10.67
N TYR A 95 3.97 14.04 9.44
CA TYR A 95 5.06 13.76 8.52
C TYR A 95 5.64 15.06 7.93
N ALA A 96 6.96 15.12 7.79
CA ALA A 96 7.66 16.18 7.07
C ALA A 96 8.75 15.59 6.19
N SER A 97 8.76 15.97 4.90
CA SER A 97 9.81 15.57 3.95
C SER A 97 11.06 16.46 4.05
N GLY A 98 10.93 17.64 4.67
CA GLY A 98 11.99 18.63 4.83
C GLY A 98 11.67 19.64 5.93
N ARG A 99 12.62 20.53 6.24
CA ARG A 99 12.55 21.46 7.39
C ARG A 99 11.27 22.31 7.44
N HIS A 100 10.74 22.69 6.30
CA HIS A 100 9.55 23.54 6.17
C HIS A 100 8.45 22.89 5.31
N GLU A 101 8.47 21.57 5.19
CA GLU A 101 7.59 20.79 4.31
C GLU A 101 6.76 19.81 5.15
N TYR A 102 5.90 20.34 6.02
CA TYR A 102 4.99 19.54 6.83
C TYR A 102 3.73 19.19 6.05
N TRP A 103 3.38 17.90 6.02
CA TRP A 103 2.26 17.39 5.25
C TRP A 103 0.97 17.42 6.08
N THR A 104 0.62 18.59 6.62
CA THR A 104 -0.61 18.74 7.42
C THR A 104 -1.77 19.32 6.61
N GLY A 105 -1.52 19.84 5.40
CA GLY A 105 -2.56 20.39 4.52
C GLY A 105 -3.62 19.36 4.12
N TYR A 106 -3.19 18.13 3.81
CA TYR A 106 -4.12 17.06 3.38
C TYR A 106 -5.08 16.62 4.49
N PHE A 107 -4.87 17.02 5.76
CA PHE A 107 -5.84 16.84 6.83
C PHE A 107 -7.15 17.57 6.52
N THR A 108 -7.12 18.65 5.73
CA THR A 108 -8.30 19.48 5.39
C THR A 108 -8.63 19.48 3.90
N SER A 109 -7.68 19.24 2.99
CA SER A 109 -7.91 19.25 1.53
C SER A 109 -9.17 18.47 1.12
N ARG A 110 -9.99 19.05 0.24
CA ARG A 110 -11.27 18.47 -0.23
C ARG A 110 -12.21 18.02 0.91
N PRO A 111 -12.63 18.94 1.80
CA PRO A 111 -13.42 18.59 2.98
C PRO A 111 -14.80 17.98 2.61
N ALA A 112 -15.38 18.37 1.46
CA ALA A 112 -16.63 17.81 0.97
C ALA A 112 -16.50 16.30 0.62
N LEU A 113 -15.39 15.88 0.00
CA LEU A 113 -15.13 14.46 -0.28
C LEU A 113 -14.91 13.67 1.01
N LYS A 114 -14.13 14.22 1.97
CA LYS A 114 -13.95 13.62 3.30
C LYS A 114 -15.28 13.40 4.02
N TYR A 115 -16.16 14.40 3.97
CA TYR A 115 -17.51 14.31 4.53
C TYR A 115 -18.36 13.25 3.80
N HIS A 116 -18.34 13.24 2.46
CA HIS A 116 -19.06 12.24 1.66
C HIS A 116 -18.61 10.81 2.00
N ALA A 117 -17.31 10.55 2.05
CA ALA A 117 -16.77 9.24 2.43
C ALA A 117 -17.20 8.79 3.83
N ARG A 118 -17.24 9.71 4.81
CA ARG A 118 -17.74 9.42 6.16
C ARG A 118 -19.22 9.04 6.17
N ARG A 119 -20.06 9.78 5.45
CA ARG A 119 -21.50 9.48 5.33
C ARG A 119 -21.74 8.16 4.61
N ALA A 120 -21.05 7.93 3.50
CA ALA A 120 -21.15 6.70 2.72
C ALA A 120 -20.75 5.47 3.55
N ASN A 121 -19.69 5.56 4.35
CA ASN A 121 -19.32 4.46 5.25
C ASN A 121 -20.37 4.23 6.36
N ALA A 122 -20.92 5.29 6.97
CA ALA A 122 -21.97 5.15 7.98
C ALA A 122 -23.22 4.45 7.39
N PHE A 123 -23.62 4.88 6.19
CA PHE A 123 -24.74 4.28 5.46
C PHE A 123 -24.47 2.82 5.09
N LEU A 124 -23.25 2.50 4.63
CA LEU A 124 -22.83 1.13 4.36
C LEU A 124 -22.97 0.22 5.59
N GLN A 125 -22.65 0.71 6.80
CA GLN A 125 -22.84 -0.10 8.01
C GLN A 125 -24.33 -0.37 8.27
N ALA A 126 -25.19 0.64 8.11
CA ALA A 126 -26.64 0.48 8.26
C ALA A 126 -27.20 -0.52 7.25
N CYS A 127 -26.84 -0.38 5.96
CA CYS A 127 -27.24 -1.34 4.94
C CYS A 127 -26.83 -2.77 5.30
N LYS A 128 -25.57 -2.99 5.72
CA LYS A 128 -25.09 -4.34 6.09
C LYS A 128 -25.87 -4.94 7.25
N GLN A 129 -26.21 -4.13 8.25
CA GLN A 129 -27.01 -4.58 9.39
C GLN A 129 -28.41 -4.99 8.94
N LEU A 130 -29.07 -4.16 8.11
CA LEU A 130 -30.41 -4.48 7.60
C LEU A 130 -30.41 -5.74 6.73
N VAL A 131 -29.46 -5.86 5.80
CA VAL A 131 -29.33 -7.06 4.95
C VAL A 131 -29.13 -8.32 5.79
N ALA A 132 -28.29 -8.25 6.83
CA ALA A 132 -28.03 -9.39 7.70
C ALA A 132 -29.21 -9.76 8.61
N LEU A 133 -30.00 -8.78 9.05
CA LEU A 133 -31.13 -9.00 9.96
C LEU A 133 -32.42 -9.37 9.23
N ALA A 134 -32.60 -8.86 8.02
CA ALA A 134 -33.88 -8.90 7.31
C ALA A 134 -33.86 -9.82 6.08
N ASP A 135 -32.76 -10.54 5.87
CA ASP A 135 -32.54 -11.50 4.78
C ASP A 135 -32.96 -10.95 3.41
N VAL A 136 -32.51 -9.71 3.13
CA VAL A 136 -32.89 -8.99 1.90
C VAL A 136 -32.22 -9.65 0.70
N GLU A 137 -32.97 -10.46 -0.03
CA GLU A 137 -32.54 -10.98 -1.33
C GLU A 137 -32.24 -9.82 -2.30
N ASN A 138 -31.11 -9.88 -3.00
CA ASN A 138 -30.64 -8.91 -4.01
C ASN A 138 -30.10 -7.56 -3.50
N ALA A 139 -29.78 -7.42 -2.22
CA ALA A 139 -29.16 -6.20 -1.72
C ALA A 139 -27.68 -6.03 -2.13
N ASP A 140 -27.37 -5.08 -3.02
CA ASP A 140 -26.00 -4.79 -3.44
C ASP A 140 -25.28 -3.85 -2.46
N THR A 141 -24.75 -4.44 -1.40
CA THR A 141 -23.83 -3.74 -0.47
C THR A 141 -22.39 -3.75 -0.97
N LEU A 142 -22.07 -4.56 -1.99
CA LEU A 142 -20.71 -4.77 -2.47
C LEU A 142 -20.21 -3.56 -3.25
N THR A 143 -21.06 -2.94 -4.07
CA THR A 143 -20.70 -1.75 -4.84
C THR A 143 -20.32 -0.58 -3.93
N LEU A 144 -21.15 -0.26 -2.93
CA LEU A 144 -20.81 0.77 -1.94
C LEU A 144 -19.58 0.40 -1.10
N LYS A 145 -19.43 -0.88 -0.72
CA LYS A 145 -18.24 -1.36 0.00
C LYS A 145 -16.95 -1.14 -0.81
N LYS A 146 -16.98 -1.41 -2.11
CA LYS A 146 -15.84 -1.16 -3.02
C LYS A 146 -15.56 0.32 -3.14
N ALA A 147 -16.58 1.17 -3.34
CA ALA A 147 -16.40 2.61 -3.44
C ALA A 147 -15.81 3.24 -2.17
N VAL A 148 -16.33 2.86 -1.00
CA VAL A 148 -15.78 3.27 0.31
C VAL A 148 -14.34 2.78 0.48
N GLY A 149 -14.02 1.57 0.03
CA GLY A 149 -12.65 1.04 0.07
C GLY A 149 -11.69 1.80 -0.85
N VAL A 150 -12.10 2.07 -2.09
CA VAL A 150 -11.28 2.79 -3.08
C VAL A 150 -10.99 4.22 -2.64
N VAL A 151 -11.96 4.94 -2.06
CA VAL A 151 -11.71 6.31 -1.57
C VAL A 151 -10.77 6.33 -0.36
N GLN A 152 -10.54 5.21 0.36
CA GLN A 152 -9.51 5.17 1.41
C GLN A 152 -8.07 5.15 0.86
N HIS A 153 -7.88 5.10 -0.46
CA HIS A 153 -6.57 5.29 -1.09
C HIS A 153 -5.90 6.55 -0.55
N HIS A 154 -4.57 6.53 -0.43
CA HIS A 154 -3.79 7.63 0.16
C HIS A 154 -3.75 8.90 -0.69
N ASP A 155 -4.29 8.87 -1.91
CA ASP A 155 -4.64 10.08 -2.70
C ASP A 155 -6.15 10.31 -2.81
N GLY A 156 -6.99 9.42 -2.28
CA GLY A 156 -8.44 9.59 -2.26
C GLY A 156 -8.88 10.43 -1.07
N ILE A 157 -8.95 9.82 0.12
CA ILE A 157 -9.47 10.46 1.32
C ILE A 157 -8.62 11.66 1.75
N THR A 158 -7.34 11.66 1.39
CA THR A 158 -6.38 12.74 1.67
C THR A 158 -6.66 13.98 0.82
N GLY A 159 -7.27 13.84 -0.35
CA GLY A 159 -7.57 14.94 -1.24
C GLY A 159 -6.36 15.45 -2.04
N THR A 160 -5.38 14.58 -2.33
CA THR A 160 -4.14 14.89 -3.07
C THR A 160 -4.17 14.48 -4.54
N GLU A 161 -5.30 13.95 -5.01
CA GLU A 161 -5.59 13.61 -6.40
C GLU A 161 -5.95 14.82 -7.28
N LYS A 162 -5.89 14.61 -8.60
CA LYS A 162 -6.38 15.58 -9.60
C LYS A 162 -7.90 15.71 -9.55
N GLN A 163 -8.45 16.86 -9.96
CA GLN A 163 -9.88 17.15 -9.86
C GLN A 163 -10.77 16.05 -10.46
N HIS A 164 -10.50 15.59 -11.69
CA HIS A 164 -11.33 14.56 -12.33
C HIS A 164 -11.30 13.21 -11.60
N VAL A 165 -10.22 12.89 -10.88
CA VAL A 165 -10.13 11.68 -10.04
C VAL A 165 -11.00 11.85 -8.80
N SER A 166 -11.02 13.06 -8.22
CA SER A 166 -11.92 13.41 -7.12
C SER A 166 -13.40 13.31 -7.51
N ASP A 167 -13.73 13.78 -8.72
CA ASP A 167 -15.06 13.70 -9.29
C ASP A 167 -15.47 12.22 -9.49
N ASP A 168 -14.53 11.38 -9.93
CA ASP A 168 -14.74 9.93 -10.07
C ASP A 168 -14.96 9.24 -8.72
N TYR A 169 -14.17 9.55 -7.68
CA TYR A 169 -14.44 9.05 -6.32
C TYR A 169 -15.82 9.43 -5.81
N SER A 170 -16.23 10.69 -6.04
CA SER A 170 -17.55 11.19 -5.64
C SER A 170 -18.67 10.47 -6.38
N LYS A 171 -18.48 10.22 -7.69
CA LYS A 171 -19.40 9.45 -8.52
C LYS A 171 -19.52 8.00 -8.05
N MET A 172 -18.42 7.32 -7.76
CA MET A 172 -18.41 5.94 -7.25
C MET A 172 -19.17 5.83 -5.92
N LEU A 173 -18.94 6.75 -4.99
CA LEU A 173 -19.64 6.80 -3.71
C LEU A 173 -21.15 7.01 -3.90
N TYR A 174 -21.54 7.95 -4.77
CA TYR A 174 -22.94 8.23 -5.07
C TYR A 174 -23.64 7.01 -5.68
N GLN A 175 -23.03 6.38 -6.69
CA GLN A 175 -23.60 5.18 -7.33
C GLN A 175 -23.77 4.02 -6.34
N GLY A 176 -22.79 3.81 -5.46
CA GLY A 176 -22.91 2.81 -4.41
C GLY A 176 -24.03 3.13 -3.41
N TYR A 177 -24.20 4.42 -3.08
CA TYR A 177 -25.23 4.87 -2.15
C TYR A 177 -26.63 4.57 -2.69
N GLU A 178 -26.93 5.00 -3.93
CA GLU A 178 -28.23 4.78 -4.58
C GLU A 178 -28.62 3.30 -4.62
N LEU A 179 -27.70 2.41 -5.01
CA LEU A 179 -27.96 0.97 -5.06
C LEU A 179 -28.26 0.37 -3.69
N CYS A 180 -27.61 0.88 -2.64
CA CYS A 180 -27.86 0.44 -1.27
C CYS A 180 -29.21 0.98 -0.75
N GLU A 181 -29.56 2.21 -1.13
CA GLU A 181 -30.80 2.88 -0.73
C GLU A 181 -32.06 2.24 -1.34
N VAL A 182 -32.04 1.93 -2.63
CA VAL A 182 -33.17 1.26 -3.33
C VAL A 182 -33.54 -0.05 -2.63
N ASN A 183 -32.53 -0.79 -2.15
CA ASN A 183 -32.74 -2.04 -1.42
C ASN A 183 -33.31 -1.82 0.00
N MET A 184 -33.05 -0.67 0.62
CA MET A 184 -33.62 -0.33 1.93
C MET A 184 -35.05 0.22 1.85
N LEU A 185 -35.37 1.00 0.82
CA LEU A 185 -36.72 1.55 0.63
C LEU A 185 -37.76 0.46 0.32
N LEU A 186 -37.36 -0.63 -0.35
CA LEU A 186 -38.23 -1.79 -0.53
C LEU A 186 -38.65 -2.40 0.82
N PHE A 187 -37.83 -2.32 1.86
CA PHE A 187 -38.17 -2.85 3.18
C PHE A 187 -39.15 -1.95 3.96
N TYR A 188 -39.03 -0.63 3.83
CA TYR A 188 -39.92 0.33 4.49
C TYR A 188 -41.34 0.36 3.92
N CYS A 189 -41.56 -0.11 2.69
CA CYS A 189 -42.89 -0.16 2.07
C CYS A 189 -43.71 -1.40 2.46
N PHE A 190 -43.12 -2.36 3.19
CA PHE A 190 -43.78 -3.58 3.67
C PHE A 190 -44.01 -3.60 5.20
N LEU A 191 -43.68 -2.52 5.91
CA LEU A 191 -44.08 -2.23 7.30
C LEU A 191 -45.17 -1.16 7.30
#